data_AF-A0A0A9YU20-F1
#
_entry.id   AF-A0A0A9YU20-F1
#
_cell.length_a   1.000
_cell.length_b   1.000
_cell.length_c   1.000
_cell.angle_alpha   90.00
_cell.angle_beta   90.00
_cell.angle_gamma   90.00
#
_symmetry.space_group_name_H-M   'P 1'
#
loop_
_entity.id
_entity.type
_entity.pdbx_description
1 polymer ?
#
loop_
_entity_poly.entity_id
_entity_poly.type
_entity_poly.pdbx_seq_one_letter_code
_entity_poly.pdbx_strand_id
1 'polypeptide(L)'
;HLEGTATPIIDNMLIRLENIQLCRAIMTLAGSLEVQEPIIDPFSIKFDIKRTVNFNDAKAINVLVKSNNYMQSNSSLLLYQVEGVVDNIRVNLGQRDLSTILSVWADNFNHGTIISEVYNCWSSCSLGDIPTPFPSGDEQAVKK
;
A
#
# COMPACT_ATOMS: atom_id res chain seq x y z
N HIS A 1 -17.20 5.75 36.81
CA HIS A 1 -16.12 6.02 35.84
C HIS A 1 -15.51 4.66 35.50
N LEU A 2 -16.03 3.98 34.47
CA LEU A 2 -15.53 2.66 34.04
C LEU A 2 -14.35 2.91 33.11
N GLU A 3 -13.14 2.63 33.59
CA GLU A 3 -11.95 2.55 32.73
C GLU A 3 -12.12 1.36 31.79
N GLY A 4 -12.54 1.64 30.56
CA GLY A 4 -12.46 0.67 29.48
C GLY A 4 -10.98 0.40 29.18
N THR A 5 -10.51 -0.79 29.53
CA THR A 5 -9.24 -1.31 29.03
C THR A 5 -9.39 -1.50 27.53
N ALA A 6 -8.80 -0.60 26.74
CA ALA A 6 -8.83 -0.71 25.29
C ALA A 6 -8.02 -1.93 24.86
N THR A 7 -8.72 -3.05 24.66
CA THR A 7 -8.11 -4.26 24.11
C THR A 7 -7.77 -3.99 22.65
N PRO A 8 -6.53 -4.23 22.24
CA PRO A 8 -6.15 -4.05 20.86
C PRO A 8 -6.87 -5.09 19.98
N ILE A 9 -7.48 -4.61 18.90
CA ILE A 9 -8.20 -5.45 17.94
C ILE A 9 -7.29 -5.64 16.72
N ILE A 10 -6.98 -6.90 16.43
CA ILE A 10 -6.29 -7.31 15.20
C ILE A 10 -7.34 -7.84 14.22
N ASP A 11 -7.44 -7.20 13.07
CA ASP A 11 -8.20 -7.68 11.93
C ASP A 11 -7.30 -8.54 11.04
N ASN A 12 -7.81 -9.71 10.63
CA ASN A 12 -7.08 -10.66 9.78
C ASN A 12 -7.82 -10.75 8.45
N MET A 13 -7.20 -10.24 7.39
CA MET A 13 -7.75 -10.25 6.05
C MET A 13 -7.01 -11.29 5.21
N LEU A 14 -7.75 -12.27 4.70
CA LEU A 14 -7.22 -13.26 3.77
C LEU A 14 -7.56 -12.83 2.33
N ILE A 15 -6.54 -12.53 1.54
CA ILE A 15 -6.69 -12.19 0.13
C ILE A 15 -6.22 -13.39 -0.71
N ARG A 16 -7.08 -13.82 -1.62
CA ARG A 16 -6.77 -14.87 -2.59
C ARG A 16 -7.20 -14.40 -3.96
N LEU A 17 -6.23 -14.28 -4.85
CA LEU A 17 -6.45 -13.95 -6.25
C LEU A 17 -5.93 -15.12 -7.06
N GLU A 18 -6.81 -15.72 -7.86
CA GLU A 18 -6.49 -16.92 -8.64
C GLU A 18 -6.59 -16.59 -10.13
N ASN A 19 -5.69 -17.18 -10.91
CA ASN A 19 -5.68 -17.08 -12.37
C ASN A 19 -5.64 -15.63 -12.88
N ILE A 20 -4.87 -14.76 -12.20
CA ILE A 20 -4.63 -13.39 -12.67
C ILE A 20 -3.72 -13.48 -13.89
N GLN A 21 -4.13 -12.84 -14.99
CA GLN A 21 -3.35 -12.74 -16.20
C GLN A 21 -3.53 -11.37 -16.83
N LEU A 22 -2.55 -10.97 -17.63
CA LEU A 22 -2.62 -9.76 -18.45
C LEU A 22 -2.41 -10.17 -19.91
N CYS A 23 -3.38 -9.87 -20.77
CA CYS A 23 -3.28 -10.16 -22.20
C CYS A 23 -3.25 -8.88 -23.02
N ARG A 24 -2.56 -8.93 -24.16
CA ARG A 24 -2.71 -7.91 -25.19
C ARG A 24 -4.01 -8.17 -25.95
N ALA A 25 -4.72 -7.10 -26.31
CA ALA A 25 -5.89 -7.20 -27.17
C ALA A 25 -5.77 -6.21 -28.33
N ILE A 26 -6.30 -6.59 -29.49
CA ILE A 26 -6.40 -5.73 -30.67
C ILE A 26 -7.85 -5.57 -31.08
N MET A 27 -8.20 -4.37 -31.52
CA MET A 27 -9.49 -4.10 -32.13
C MET A 27 -9.36 -4.26 -33.64
N THR A 28 -10.16 -5.13 -34.24
CA THR A 28 -10.22 -5.29 -35.69
C THR A 28 -10.93 -4.10 -36.33
N LEU A 29 -10.75 -3.91 -37.64
CA LEU A 29 -11.49 -2.90 -38.42
C LEU A 29 -13.01 -3.16 -38.41
N ALA A 30 -13.43 -4.41 -38.15
CA ALA A 30 -14.83 -4.79 -37.99
C ALA A 30 -15.38 -4.47 -36.59
N GLY A 31 -14.56 -3.92 -35.68
CA GLY A 31 -14.95 -3.57 -34.31
C GLY A 31 -15.00 -4.76 -33.35
N SER A 32 -14.41 -5.90 -33.71
CA SER A 32 -14.24 -7.03 -32.79
C SER A 32 -12.95 -6.91 -31.99
N LEU A 33 -13.01 -7.23 -30.70
CA LEU A 33 -11.83 -7.31 -29.84
C LEU A 33 -11.27 -8.73 -29.88
N GLU A 34 -10.02 -8.88 -30.30
CA GLU A 34 -9.32 -10.17 -30.33
C GLU A 34 -8.17 -10.18 -29.34
N VAL A 35 -8.12 -11.23 -28.52
CA VAL A 35 -7.09 -11.43 -27.51
C VAL A 35 -5.86 -12.07 -28.16
N GLN A 36 -4.70 -11.45 -27.94
CA GLN A 36 -3.40 -11.98 -28.33
C GLN A 36 -2.78 -12.79 -27.19
N GLU A 37 -1.52 -13.19 -27.35
CA GLU A 37 -0.75 -13.89 -26.32
C GLU A 37 -0.70 -13.11 -24.98
N PRO A 38 -0.68 -13.82 -23.85
CA PRO A 38 -0.58 -13.20 -22.53
C PRO A 38 0.78 -12.53 -22.35
N ILE A 39 0.75 -11.28 -21.91
CA ILE A 39 1.93 -10.54 -21.45
C ILE A 39 2.39 -11.10 -20.11
N ILE A 40 1.45 -11.44 -19.23
CA ILE A 40 1.72 -12.12 -17.96
C ILE A 40 0.95 -13.43 -17.98
N ASP A 41 1.67 -14.55 -17.92
CA ASP A 41 1.04 -15.87 -17.80
C ASP A 41 0.20 -15.94 -16.53
N PRO A 42 -0.87 -16.75 -16.51
CA PRO A 42 -1.73 -16.83 -15.34
C PRO A 42 -0.96 -17.25 -14.08
N PHE A 43 -1.15 -16.48 -13.00
CA PHE A 43 -0.55 -16.75 -11.70
C PHE A 43 -1.55 -16.50 -10.57
N SER A 44 -1.27 -17.05 -9.40
CA SER A 44 -2.09 -16.82 -8.21
C SER A 44 -1.28 -16.19 -7.08
N ILE A 45 -2.01 -15.48 -6.23
CA ILE A 45 -1.48 -14.82 -5.04
C ILE A 45 -2.37 -15.17 -3.85
N LYS A 46 -1.74 -15.47 -2.72
CA LYS A 46 -2.41 -15.67 -1.44
C LYS A 46 -1.69 -14.86 -0.38
N PHE A 47 -2.41 -13.94 0.27
CA PHE A 47 -1.91 -13.13 1.37
C PHE A 47 -2.78 -13.32 2.62
N ASP A 48 -2.12 -13.42 3.76
CA ASP A 48 -2.64 -13.20 5.10
C ASP A 48 -2.16 -11.82 5.57
N ILE A 49 -3.11 -10.90 5.79
CA ILE A 49 -2.84 -9.54 6.19
C ILE A 49 -3.40 -9.33 7.60
N LYS A 50 -2.52 -8.98 8.54
CA LYS A 50 -2.89 -8.62 9.91
C LYS A 50 -2.81 -7.12 10.07
N ARG A 51 -3.92 -6.49 10.43
CA ARG A 51 -4.02 -5.04 10.62
C ARG A 51 -4.43 -4.72 12.05
N THR A 52 -3.81 -3.72 12.66
CA THR A 52 -4.30 -3.15 13.93
C THR A 52 -5.40 -2.12 13.66
N VAL A 53 -6.61 -2.35 14.20
CA VAL A 53 -7.79 -1.50 13.92
C VAL A 53 -7.85 -0.27 14.83
N ASN A 54 -7.34 -0.36 16.05
CA ASN A 54 -7.39 0.70 17.07
C ASN A 54 -6.02 1.36 17.30
N PHE A 55 -5.30 1.69 16.22
CA PHE A 55 -3.98 2.30 16.32
C PHE A 55 -4.00 3.71 16.96
N ASN A 56 -5.13 4.41 16.93
CA ASN A 56 -5.21 5.76 17.50
C ASN A 56 -5.31 5.77 19.04
N ASP A 57 -5.46 4.62 19.69
CA ASP A 57 -5.50 4.53 21.15
C ASP A 57 -4.12 4.17 21.73
N ALA A 58 -3.45 5.17 22.30
CA ALA A 58 -2.14 5.03 22.92
C ALA A 58 -2.11 3.97 24.04
N LYS A 59 -3.23 3.68 24.72
CA LYS A 59 -3.30 2.63 25.74
C LYS A 59 -3.32 1.24 25.11
N ALA A 60 -4.08 1.05 24.03
CA ALA A 60 -4.15 -0.21 23.30
C ALA A 60 -2.80 -0.57 22.67
N ILE A 61 -2.09 0.43 22.13
CA ILE A 61 -0.72 0.31 21.62
C ILE A 61 0.23 -0.23 22.70
N ASN A 62 0.23 0.40 23.88
CA ASN A 62 1.13 0.01 24.98
C ASN A 62 0.85 -1.41 25.49
N VAL A 63 -0.39 -1.90 25.39
CA VAL A 63 -0.75 -3.28 25.71
C VAL A 63 -0.24 -4.25 24.65
N LEU A 64 -0.39 -3.96 23.34
CA LEU A 64 0.15 -4.80 22.25
C LEU A 64 1.66 -5.01 22.35
N VAL A 65 2.40 -3.92 22.57
CA VAL A 65 3.86 -3.93 22.64
C VAL A 65 4.34 -4.78 23.82
N LYS A 66 3.56 -4.86 24.90
CA LYS A 66 3.91 -5.63 26.11
C LYS A 66 3.44 -7.08 26.07
N SER A 67 2.36 -7.41 25.35
CA SER A 67 1.74 -8.74 25.38
C SER A 67 2.27 -9.70 24.31
N ASN A 68 2.84 -9.20 23.21
CA ASN A 68 3.31 -10.06 22.12
C ASN A 68 4.81 -10.37 22.21
N ASN A 69 5.15 -11.64 22.44
CA ASN A 69 6.51 -12.21 22.26
C ASN A 69 6.99 -12.23 20.78
N TYR A 70 6.17 -11.77 19.83
CA TYR A 70 6.47 -11.73 18.39
C TYR A 70 6.95 -10.36 17.89
N MET A 71 7.01 -9.34 18.76
CA MET A 71 7.44 -8.00 18.39
C MET A 71 8.67 -7.61 19.22
N GLN A 72 9.86 -7.88 18.65
CA GLN A 72 11.10 -7.42 19.26
C GLN A 72 11.11 -5.90 19.40
N SER A 73 11.75 -5.47 20.49
CA SER A 73 11.74 -4.14 21.13
C SER A 73 12.16 -2.91 20.30
N ASN A 74 12.18 -3.00 18.95
CA ASN A 74 12.49 -1.90 18.04
C ASN A 74 11.47 -1.72 16.90
N SER A 75 10.39 -2.51 16.84
CA SER A 75 9.41 -2.38 15.75
C SER A 75 8.45 -1.23 16.03
N SER A 76 8.61 -0.12 15.31
CA SER A 76 7.50 0.77 14.99
C SER A 76 6.27 -0.08 14.67
N LEU A 77 5.21 0.04 15.48
CA LEU A 77 3.96 -0.70 15.33
C LEU A 77 3.58 -0.80 13.85
N LEU A 78 3.74 -2.00 13.28
CA LEU A 78 3.40 -2.22 11.90
C LEU A 78 1.88 -2.13 11.80
N LEU A 79 1.38 -1.06 11.20
CA LEU A 79 -0.05 -0.87 10.91
C LEU A 79 -0.62 -2.09 10.17
N TYR A 80 0.23 -2.75 9.37
CA TYR A 80 -0.05 -3.95 8.61
C TYR A 80 1.15 -4.91 8.65
N GLN A 81 0.88 -6.18 8.90
CA GLN A 81 1.79 -7.29 8.61
C GLN A 81 1.19 -8.10 7.46
N VAL A 82 1.94 -8.33 6.39
CA VAL A 82 1.50 -9.11 5.24
C VAL A 82 2.42 -10.31 5.10
N GLU A 83 1.84 -11.51 5.14
CA GLU A 83 2.53 -12.77 4.86
C GLU A 83 1.83 -13.45 3.69
N GLY A 84 2.56 -14.11 2.80
CA GLY A 84 1.90 -14.88 1.77
C GLY A 84 2.82 -15.46 0.71
N VAL A 85 2.19 -16.08 -0.27
CA VAL A 85 2.87 -16.75 -1.37
C VAL A 85 2.35 -16.22 -2.70
N VAL A 86 3.27 -16.10 -3.64
CA VAL A 86 3.01 -15.73 -5.02
C VAL A 86 3.58 -16.85 -5.88
N ASP A 87 2.78 -17.34 -6.83
CA ASP A 87 3.26 -18.32 -7.81
C ASP A 87 4.36 -17.72 -8.70
N ASN A 88 5.07 -18.55 -9.48
CA ASN A 88 6.02 -18.03 -10.45
C ASN A 88 5.32 -17.12 -11.46
N ILE A 89 5.70 -15.85 -11.47
CA ILE A 89 5.22 -14.88 -12.45
C ILE A 89 6.10 -15.00 -13.69
N ARG A 90 5.49 -15.42 -14.81
CA ARG A 90 6.16 -15.40 -16.12
C ARG A 90 5.64 -14.23 -16.92
N VAL A 91 6.57 -13.43 -17.43
CA VAL A 91 6.28 -12.25 -18.23
C VAL A 91 6.85 -12.46 -19.62
N ASN A 92 5.99 -12.43 -20.63
CA ASN A 92 6.36 -12.52 -22.04
C ASN A 92 6.50 -11.10 -22.60
N LEU A 93 7.73 -10.68 -22.87
CA LEU A 93 8.02 -9.36 -23.43
C LEU A 93 8.57 -9.49 -24.84
N GLY A 94 7.95 -8.78 -25.78
CA GLY A 94 8.53 -8.61 -27.11
C GLY A 94 9.77 -7.70 -27.07
N GLN A 95 10.60 -7.76 -28.11
CA GLN A 95 11.81 -6.93 -28.22
C GLN A 95 11.51 -5.43 -28.07
N ARG A 96 10.42 -4.96 -28.69
CA ARG A 96 9.98 -3.56 -28.57
C ARG A 96 9.60 -3.21 -27.14
N ASP A 97 8.80 -4.05 -26.49
CA ASP A 97 8.33 -3.81 -25.12
C ASP A 97 9.50 -3.76 -24.15
N LEU A 98 10.43 -4.72 -24.25
CA LEU A 98 11.64 -4.74 -23.45
C LEU A 98 12.51 -3.50 -23.69
N SER A 99 12.70 -3.10 -24.95
CA SER A 99 13.45 -1.88 -25.29
C SER A 99 12.81 -0.65 -24.64
N THR A 100 11.49 -0.51 -24.71
CA THR A 100 10.78 0.63 -24.11
C THR A 100 10.90 0.63 -22.60
N ILE A 101 10.72 -0.52 -21.93
CA ILE A 101 10.88 -0.64 -20.48
C ILE A 101 12.29 -0.22 -20.06
N LEU A 102 13.32 -0.71 -20.75
CA LEU A 102 14.71 -0.37 -20.45
C LEU A 102 15.03 1.09 -20.71
N SER A 103 14.47 1.69 -21.77
CA SER A 103 14.62 3.13 -22.03
C SER A 103 13.98 3.98 -20.93
N VAL A 104 12.72 3.68 -20.56
CA VAL A 104 12.04 4.37 -19.45
C VAL A 104 12.80 4.19 -18.15
N TRP A 105 13.28 2.98 -17.87
CA TRP A 105 14.08 2.68 -16.69
C TRP A 105 15.39 3.48 -16.69
N ALA A 106 16.11 3.53 -17.80
CA ALA A 106 17.37 4.27 -17.93
C ALA A 106 17.14 5.78 -17.75
N ASP A 107 16.10 6.33 -18.38
CA ASP A 107 15.73 7.74 -18.21
C ASP A 107 15.41 8.02 -16.75
N ASN A 108 14.58 7.19 -16.11
CA ASN A 108 14.22 7.31 -14.70
C ASN A 108 15.42 7.24 -13.75
N PHE A 109 16.39 6.36 -14.01
CA PHE A 109 17.62 6.25 -13.21
C PHE A 109 18.55 7.44 -13.41
N ASN A 110 18.68 7.93 -14.64
CA ASN A 110 19.54 9.07 -14.96
C ASN A 110 19.08 10.37 -14.28
N HIS A 111 17.79 10.49 -13.95
CA HIS A 111 17.25 11.65 -13.25
C HIS A 111 17.33 11.54 -11.72
N GLY A 112 17.76 10.39 -11.15
CA GLY A 112 18.18 10.23 -9.74
C GLY A 112 17.14 10.48 -8.64
N THR A 113 15.96 11.00 -8.95
CA THR A 113 14.95 11.44 -7.98
C THR A 113 14.01 10.34 -7.50
N ILE A 114 13.79 9.28 -8.28
CA ILE A 114 12.71 8.31 -8.03
C ILE A 114 12.89 7.52 -6.73
N ILE A 115 14.10 7.03 -6.44
CA ILE A 115 14.31 6.26 -5.20
C ILE A 115 14.23 7.19 -3.99
N SER A 116 14.80 8.39 -4.09
CA SER A 116 14.73 9.41 -3.02
C SER A 116 13.28 9.83 -2.71
N GLU A 117 12.48 10.15 -3.74
CA GLU A 117 11.09 10.59 -3.58
C GLU A 117 10.18 9.47 -3.07
N VAL A 118 10.37 8.23 -3.53
CA VAL A 118 9.61 7.08 -3.00
C VAL A 118 9.98 6.79 -1.54
N TYR A 119 11.27 6.85 -1.17
CA TYR A 119 11.70 6.75 0.23
C TYR A 119 11.12 7.89 1.09
N ASN A 120 11.06 9.11 0.57
CA ASN A 120 10.50 10.26 1.28
C ASN A 120 8.96 10.15 1.43
N CYS A 121 8.26 9.54 0.47
CA CYS A 121 6.82 9.24 0.58
C CYS A 121 6.51 8.08 1.54
N TRP A 122 7.43 7.14 1.72
CA TRP A 122 7.32 6.04 2.70
C TRP A 122 7.87 6.40 4.08
N SER A 123 8.57 7.54 4.20
CA SER A 123 8.93 8.15 5.47
C SER A 123 7.67 8.72 6.10
N SER A 124 7.01 7.88 6.90
CA SER A 124 5.84 8.18 7.75
C SER A 124 5.60 9.68 7.97
N CYS A 125 4.48 10.23 7.48
CA CYS A 125 4.00 11.52 7.95
C CYS A 125 3.98 11.48 9.48
N SER A 126 4.81 12.32 10.11
CA SER A 126 4.77 12.47 11.55
C SER A 126 3.42 13.13 11.89
N LEU A 127 2.74 12.64 12.93
CA LEU A 127 1.45 13.15 13.38
C LEU A 127 1.50 14.64 13.84
N GLY A 128 2.67 15.28 13.80
CA GLY A 128 2.90 16.68 14.19
C GLY A 128 2.73 17.71 13.06
N ASP A 129 2.62 17.28 11.80
CA ASP A 129 2.66 18.20 10.64
C ASP A 129 1.29 18.52 10.03
N ILE A 130 0.18 18.10 10.67
CA ILE A 130 -1.16 18.52 10.24
C ILE A 130 -1.33 19.98 10.67
N PRO A 131 -1.37 20.96 9.74
CA PRO A 131 -1.60 22.34 10.12
C PRO A 131 -3.02 22.42 10.69
N THR A 132 -3.14 22.82 11.96
CA THR A 132 -4.42 23.21 12.54
C THR A 132 -5.03 24.26 11.60
N PRO A 133 -6.24 24.05 11.05
CA PRO A 133 -6.86 25.07 10.24
C PRO A 133 -7.06 26.29 11.14
N PHE A 134 -6.36 27.38 10.83
CA PHE A 134 -6.59 28.65 11.49
C PHE A 134 -8.05 29.04 11.25
N PRO A 135 -8.82 29.41 12.29
CA PRO A 135 -10.10 30.03 12.07
C PRO A 135 -9.85 31.33 11.30
N SER A 136 -10.40 31.43 10.09
CA SER A 136 -10.48 32.69 9.36
C SER A 136 -11.17 33.70 10.26
N GLY A 137 -10.42 34.72 10.67
CA GLY A 137 -10.86 35.73 11.61
C GLY A 137 -11.89 36.67 11.00
N ASP A 138 -13.14 36.21 10.92
CA ASP A 138 -14.31 37.04 10.63
C ASP A 138 -15.49 36.62 11.52
N GLU A 139 -15.31 36.72 12.83
CA GLU A 139 -16.44 36.92 13.77
C GLU A 139 -16.10 38.06 14.73
N GLN A 140 -16.08 39.28 14.19
CA GLN A 140 -16.38 40.47 14.98
C GLN A 140 -17.76 41.01 14.56
N ALA A 141 -18.65 41.04 15.56
CA ALA A 141 -19.93 41.74 15.69
C ALA A 141 -21.04 40.72 15.99
N VAL A 142 -21.69 40.70 17.15
CA VAL A 142 -22.21 41.84 17.92
C VAL A 142 -22.26 41.47 19.41
N LYS A 143 -21.66 42.30 20.27
CA LYS A 143 -22.11 42.49 21.66
C LYS A 143 -22.95 43.78 21.68
N LYS A 144 -24.26 43.63 21.85
CA LYS A 144 -25.13 44.36 22.79
C LYS A 144 -26.56 43.84 22.67
#